data_AF-A0A0K0EXB6-F1
#
_entry.id   AF-A0A0K0EXB6-F1
#
_cell.length_a   1.000
_cell.length_b   1.000
_cell.length_c   1.000
_cell.angle_alpha   90.00
_cell.angle_beta   90.00
_cell.angle_gamma   90.00
#
_symmetry.space_group_name_H-M   'P 1'
#
loop_
_entity.id
_entity.type
_entity.pdbx_description
1 polymer ?
#
loop_
_entity_poly.entity_id
_entity_poly.type
_entity_poly.pdbx_seq_one_letter_code
_entity_poly.pdbx_strand_id
1 'polypeptide(L)'
;MLSYRSSLAYNNYYHEDKKYYNYYRHRDNGKCLIKLIYASGALTIIIFSISFFIYYSKYLSVLSYEPFPQNDNIHKRFKRDFMFVSDKNVSDPGCFKSCNDEWIKDFEKSFRINHTEFYDFPFHPTLLDYQKFLKYCELADKQTNCFINKCDDQSADKVFSPSNYICQFKRAQFVQARPCLEETEPLTFLKCDQECHKKALKGINLSDRDTMGTVYSNNNLDRYEKELNFLCGFQECYKDCHKDIVKEFCSPSLSNTVYTLIDQYIKWHATDIYDWHILTSNLEKLPYTCLRLTGYAPESDQVAKLITMS
;
A
#
# COMPACT_ATOMS: atom_id res chain seq x y z
N MET A 1 -12.46 -73.92 65.06
CA MET A 1 -13.28 -73.78 63.84
C MET A 1 -12.32 -73.92 62.66
N LEU A 2 -11.98 -75.15 62.26
CA LEU A 2 -12.68 -75.95 61.23
C LEU A 2 -12.81 -75.11 59.93
N SER A 3 -12.27 -75.50 58.77
CA SER A 3 -12.01 -76.86 58.31
C SER A 3 -11.49 -76.84 56.86
N TYR A 4 -10.38 -77.56 56.60
CA TYR A 4 -10.12 -78.42 55.40
C TYR A 4 -9.80 -77.74 54.05
N ARG A 5 -8.90 -78.20 53.15
CA ARG A 5 -8.40 -79.53 52.71
C ARG A 5 -6.99 -79.34 52.07
N SER A 6 -5.95 -80.09 52.44
CA SER A 6 -5.40 -81.32 51.80
C SER A 6 -5.13 -81.20 50.28
N SER A 7 -3.87 -81.18 49.81
CA SER A 7 -2.92 -82.31 49.60
C SER A 7 -3.09 -83.07 48.26
N LEU A 8 -1.92 -83.39 47.67
CA LEU A 8 -1.57 -84.32 46.57
C LEU A 8 -1.07 -83.56 45.31
N ALA A 9 0.18 -83.64 44.85
CA ALA A 9 1.19 -84.70 44.66
C ALA A 9 1.38 -85.05 43.17
N TYR A 10 2.66 -85.02 42.76
CA TYR A 10 3.34 -85.86 41.76
C TYR A 10 3.21 -85.62 40.24
N ASN A 11 4.34 -85.17 39.69
CA ASN A 11 5.13 -85.66 38.54
C ASN A 11 4.71 -85.55 37.05
N ASN A 12 5.70 -85.05 36.30
CA ASN A 12 6.16 -85.37 34.94
C ASN A 12 5.32 -84.91 33.73
N TYR A 13 5.86 -83.99 32.91
CA TYR A 13 6.52 -84.31 31.61
C TYR A 13 6.91 -83.02 30.83
N TYR A 14 8.10 -83.07 30.21
CA TYR A 14 8.68 -82.26 29.13
C TYR A 14 7.85 -81.16 28.43
N HIS A 15 8.38 -79.93 28.31
CA HIS A 15 8.83 -79.33 27.04
C HIS A 15 9.34 -77.87 27.20
N GLU A 16 10.29 -77.51 26.34
CA GLU A 16 10.58 -76.14 25.82
C GLU A 16 11.50 -75.19 26.61
N ASP A 17 12.80 -75.37 26.38
CA ASP A 17 13.67 -74.46 25.63
C ASP A 17 13.23 -72.99 25.39
N LYS A 18 14.22 -72.09 25.57
CA LYS A 18 14.33 -70.71 25.05
C LYS A 18 13.57 -69.59 25.79
N LYS A 19 14.05 -69.20 26.97
CA LYS A 19 13.83 -67.85 27.54
C LYS A 19 15.09 -67.24 28.16
N TYR A 20 16.16 -67.10 27.39
CA TYR A 20 17.35 -66.34 27.81
C TYR A 20 18.03 -65.57 26.67
N TYR A 21 17.25 -64.97 25.75
CA TYR A 21 17.78 -64.00 24.78
C TYR A 21 16.68 -63.03 24.35
N ASN A 22 16.30 -62.07 25.18
CA ASN A 22 15.44 -60.96 24.74
C ASN A 22 15.66 -59.62 25.45
N TYR A 23 16.83 -59.41 26.06
CA TYR A 23 17.14 -58.12 26.71
C TYR A 23 18.08 -57.20 25.90
N TYR A 24 18.47 -57.59 24.67
CA TYR A 24 19.38 -56.80 23.83
C TYR A 24 18.81 -56.39 22.46
N ARG A 25 17.48 -56.37 22.27
CA ARG A 25 16.86 -56.00 20.98
C ARG A 25 16.21 -54.61 20.91
N HIS A 26 16.29 -53.79 21.96
CA HIS A 26 15.68 -52.44 21.95
C HIS A 26 16.66 -51.27 21.75
N ARG A 27 17.94 -51.51 21.44
CA ARG A 27 18.94 -50.45 21.30
C ARG A 27 19.17 -49.94 19.86
N ASP A 28 18.53 -50.53 18.85
CA ASP A 28 18.67 -50.10 17.45
C ASP A 28 17.55 -49.17 16.93
N ASN A 29 16.40 -49.11 17.61
CA ASN A 29 15.31 -48.19 17.21
C ASN A 29 15.60 -46.72 17.54
N GLY A 30 16.46 -46.45 18.53
CA GLY A 30 16.87 -45.08 18.89
C GLY A 30 17.80 -44.42 17.86
N LYS A 31 18.65 -45.21 17.17
CA LYS A 31 19.53 -44.70 16.10
C LYS A 31 18.75 -44.37 14.82
N CYS A 32 17.64 -45.08 14.57
CA CYS A 32 16.77 -44.82 13.44
C CYS A 32 15.94 -43.53 13.66
N LEU A 33 15.43 -43.32 14.88
CA LEU A 33 14.65 -42.13 15.23
C LEU A 33 15.51 -40.84 15.18
N ILE A 34 16.75 -40.88 15.69
CA ILE A 34 17.68 -39.74 15.65
C ILE A 34 18.08 -39.41 14.21
N LYS A 35 18.29 -40.42 13.35
CA LYS A 35 18.55 -40.21 11.92
C LYS A 35 17.35 -39.61 11.19
N LEU A 36 16.12 -39.98 11.56
CA LEU A 36 14.89 -39.42 10.99
C LEU A 36 14.69 -37.94 11.38
N ILE A 37 14.99 -37.59 12.63
CA ILE A 37 14.92 -36.19 13.11
C ILE A 37 16.03 -35.34 12.48
N TYR A 38 17.24 -35.87 12.34
CA TYR A 38 18.33 -35.18 11.63
C TYR A 38 18.02 -35.02 10.13
N ALA A 39 17.42 -36.03 9.51
CA ALA A 39 16.99 -35.96 8.12
C ALA A 39 15.84 -34.95 7.93
N SER A 40 14.88 -34.86 8.85
CA SER A 40 13.81 -33.84 8.77
C SER A 40 14.33 -32.43 9.04
N GLY A 41 15.30 -32.27 9.95
CA GLY A 41 15.99 -31.01 10.21
C GLY A 41 16.85 -30.54 9.03
N ALA A 42 17.63 -31.46 8.44
CA ALA A 42 18.42 -31.15 7.24
C ALA A 42 17.53 -30.83 6.04
N LEU A 43 16.43 -31.57 5.84
CA LEU A 43 15.48 -31.32 4.77
C LEU A 43 14.78 -29.97 4.92
N THR A 44 14.40 -29.58 6.14
CA THR A 44 13.80 -28.26 6.40
C THR A 44 14.80 -27.13 6.16
N ILE A 45 16.06 -27.27 6.56
CA ILE A 45 17.11 -26.29 6.27
C ILE A 45 17.37 -26.17 4.76
N ILE A 46 17.41 -27.29 4.04
CA ILE A 46 17.62 -27.29 2.58
C ILE A 46 16.43 -26.63 1.87
N ILE A 47 15.19 -26.97 2.25
CA ILE A 47 13.98 -26.34 1.69
C ILE A 47 13.99 -24.84 1.97
N PHE A 48 14.28 -24.42 3.20
CA PHE A 48 14.41 -23.00 3.54
C PHE A 48 15.50 -22.31 2.73
N SER A 49 16.66 -22.95 2.57
CA SER A 49 17.78 -22.40 1.81
C SER A 49 17.43 -22.24 0.33
N ILE A 50 16.75 -23.23 -0.27
CA ILE A 50 16.29 -23.17 -1.66
C ILE A 50 15.20 -22.10 -1.83
N SER A 51 14.20 -22.05 -0.94
CA SER A 51 13.17 -21.01 -0.96
C SER A 51 13.77 -19.62 -0.79
N PHE A 52 14.73 -19.46 0.12
CA PHE A 52 15.47 -18.21 0.31
C PHE A 52 16.28 -17.85 -0.93
N PHE A 53 16.97 -18.81 -1.56
CA PHE A 53 17.76 -18.57 -2.77
C PHE A 53 16.88 -18.20 -3.97
N ILE A 54 15.72 -18.85 -4.13
CA ILE A 54 14.74 -18.52 -5.17
C ILE A 54 14.17 -17.13 -4.92
N TYR A 55 13.76 -16.83 -3.68
CA TYR A 55 13.26 -15.51 -3.29
C TYR A 55 14.30 -14.41 -3.53
N TYR A 56 15.54 -14.63 -3.08
CA TYR A 56 16.64 -13.68 -3.22
C TYR A 56 17.11 -13.52 -4.66
N SER A 57 17.16 -14.60 -5.44
CA SER A 57 17.45 -14.56 -6.87
C SER A 57 16.38 -13.78 -7.64
N LYS A 58 15.11 -13.97 -7.30
CA LYS A 58 13.99 -13.21 -7.87
C LYS A 58 14.10 -11.72 -7.52
N TYR A 59 14.36 -11.40 -6.25
CA TYR A 59 14.62 -10.05 -5.79
C TYR A 59 15.81 -9.40 -6.53
N LEU A 60 16.91 -10.13 -6.71
CA LEU A 60 18.09 -9.68 -7.46
C LEU A 60 17.83 -9.53 -8.97
N SER A 61 17.02 -10.38 -9.56
CA SER A 61 16.66 -10.31 -10.99
C SER A 61 15.80 -9.08 -11.31
N VAL A 62 14.98 -8.63 -10.35
CA VAL A 62 14.25 -7.36 -10.44
C VAL A 62 15.17 -6.17 -10.22
N LEU A 63 16.24 -6.34 -9.42
CA LEU A 63 17.24 -5.31 -9.10
C LEU A 63 18.41 -5.22 -10.10
N SER A 64 18.47 -6.05 -11.14
CA SER A 64 19.53 -5.95 -12.15
C SER A 64 19.30 -4.69 -13.00
N TYR A 65 19.79 -3.56 -12.51
CA TYR A 65 19.77 -2.27 -13.19
C TYR A 65 21.18 -1.70 -13.28
N GLU A 66 21.44 -1.02 -14.39
CA GLU A 66 22.67 -0.31 -14.72
C GLU A 66 23.17 0.59 -13.57
N PRO A 67 24.50 0.83 -13.47
CA PRO A 67 25.06 1.71 -12.45
C PRO A 67 24.45 3.11 -12.56
N PHE A 68 23.67 3.50 -11.54
CA PHE A 68 23.03 4.80 -11.49
C PHE A 68 24.05 5.92 -11.25
N PRO A 69 23.96 7.04 -11.98
CA PRO A 69 24.75 8.22 -11.68
C PRO A 69 24.30 8.80 -10.33
N GLN A 70 25.24 8.84 -9.36
CA GLN A 70 25.12 9.59 -8.12
C GLN A 70 25.03 11.08 -8.46
N ASN A 71 23.82 11.63 -8.42
CA ASN A 71 23.65 13.08 -8.36
C ASN A 71 22.82 13.37 -7.12
N ASP A 72 23.52 13.74 -6.04
CA ASP A 72 23.00 13.98 -4.68
C ASP A 72 22.06 15.20 -4.56
N ASN A 73 21.63 15.77 -5.69
CA ASN A 73 20.66 16.85 -5.69
C ASN A 73 19.23 16.28 -5.78
N ILE A 74 18.75 15.88 -4.59
CA ILE A 74 17.37 16.08 -4.13
C ILE A 74 16.36 15.08 -4.72
N HIS A 75 16.40 13.85 -4.21
CA HIS A 75 15.29 12.90 -4.20
C HIS A 75 14.15 13.35 -3.26
N LYS A 76 13.69 14.60 -3.37
CA LYS A 76 12.47 15.04 -2.69
C LYS A 76 11.29 14.42 -3.43
N ARG A 77 10.64 13.44 -2.80
CA ARG A 77 9.30 13.01 -3.21
C ARG A 77 8.38 14.21 -3.07
N PHE A 78 7.80 14.64 -4.18
CA PHE A 78 6.93 15.80 -4.17
C PHE A 78 5.54 15.39 -3.70
N LYS A 79 5.08 15.90 -2.55
CA LYS A 79 3.67 15.81 -2.14
C LYS A 79 2.82 16.58 -3.16
N ARG A 80 1.71 15.99 -3.59
CA ARG A 80 0.84 16.53 -4.65
C ARG A 80 -0.58 16.69 -4.14
N ASP A 81 -0.70 17.31 -2.98
CA ASP A 81 -1.96 17.84 -2.48
C ASP A 81 -2.04 19.28 -2.99
N PHE A 82 -2.51 19.44 -4.21
CA PHE A 82 -2.74 20.76 -4.77
C PHE A 82 -4.17 21.16 -4.45
N MET A 83 -4.32 22.21 -3.66
CA MET A 83 -5.62 22.77 -3.34
C MET A 83 -5.85 23.97 -4.24
N PHE A 84 -6.96 23.97 -4.98
CA PHE A 84 -7.39 25.12 -5.74
C PHE A 84 -8.60 25.76 -5.06
N VAL A 85 -8.56 27.08 -4.88
CA VAL A 85 -9.71 27.86 -4.45
C VAL A 85 -10.17 28.77 -5.58
N SER A 86 -11.38 28.53 -6.07
CA SER A 86 -12.03 29.36 -7.09
C SER A 86 -12.60 30.62 -6.48
N ASP A 87 -12.57 31.73 -7.21
CA ASP A 87 -13.27 32.97 -6.83
C ASP A 87 -14.80 32.76 -6.73
N LYS A 88 -15.32 31.67 -7.33
CA LYS A 88 -16.73 31.26 -7.21
C LYS A 88 -17.02 30.47 -5.93
N ASN A 89 -16.00 29.97 -5.25
CA ASN A 89 -16.15 29.22 -4.01
C ASN A 89 -16.10 30.19 -2.82
N VAL A 90 -17.12 30.14 -1.96
CA VAL A 90 -17.26 31.02 -0.78
C VAL A 90 -16.26 30.63 0.34
N SER A 91 -15.47 29.58 0.11
CA SER A 91 -14.58 28.94 1.08
C SER A 91 -13.37 29.83 1.42
N ASP A 92 -13.13 30.12 2.70
CA ASP A 92 -11.98 30.91 3.17
C ASP A 92 -10.67 30.10 3.08
N PRO A 93 -9.73 30.42 2.16
CA PRO A 93 -8.46 29.71 2.04
C PRO A 93 -7.62 29.71 3.32
N GLY A 94 -7.73 30.77 4.14
CA GLY A 94 -7.02 30.91 5.40
C GLY A 94 -7.46 29.86 6.43
N CYS A 95 -8.77 29.57 6.49
CA CYS A 95 -9.32 28.54 7.36
C CYS A 95 -8.81 27.14 6.99
N PHE A 96 -8.88 26.75 5.72
CA PHE A 96 -8.39 25.43 5.27
C PHE A 96 -6.90 25.28 5.54
N LYS A 97 -6.11 26.33 5.31
CA LYS A 97 -4.69 26.34 5.66
C LYS A 97 -4.48 26.10 7.16
N SER A 98 -5.25 26.76 8.04
CA SER A 98 -5.15 26.55 9.48
C SER A 98 -5.48 25.11 9.88
N CYS A 99 -6.51 24.50 9.29
CA CYS A 99 -6.87 23.10 9.55
C CYS A 99 -5.77 22.14 9.06
N ASN A 100 -5.17 22.41 7.89
CA ASN A 100 -4.02 21.65 7.39
C ASN A 100 -2.79 21.78 8.30
N ASP A 101 -2.47 23.00 8.76
CA ASP A 101 -1.33 23.23 9.65
C ASP A 101 -1.55 22.55 11.04
N GLU A 102 -2.80 22.43 11.51
CA GLU A 102 -3.15 21.64 12.71
C GLU A 102 -2.92 20.14 12.48
N TRP A 103 -3.43 19.61 11.36
CA TRP A 103 -3.23 18.21 11.00
C TRP A 103 -1.76 17.84 10.83
N ILE A 104 -0.95 18.69 10.19
CA ILE A 104 0.50 18.48 10.02
C ILE A 104 1.17 18.35 11.39
N LYS A 105 0.89 19.24 12.33
CA LYS A 105 1.48 19.20 13.69
C LYS A 105 1.11 17.90 14.42
N ASP A 106 -0.15 17.50 14.35
CA ASP A 106 -0.62 16.27 15.00
C ASP A 106 -0.05 15.01 14.33
N PHE A 107 0.11 15.03 13.00
CA PHE A 107 0.74 13.97 12.22
C PHE A 107 2.21 13.80 12.63
N GLU A 108 3.00 14.87 12.56
CA GLU A 108 4.44 14.81 12.87
C GLU A 108 4.67 14.35 14.32
N LYS A 109 3.83 14.81 15.25
CA LYS A 109 3.86 14.37 16.65
C LYS A 109 3.52 12.88 16.80
N SER A 110 2.51 12.40 16.08
CA SER A 110 2.02 11.02 16.20
C SER A 110 2.97 10.00 15.56
N PHE A 111 3.52 10.34 14.40
CA PHE A 111 4.34 9.42 13.60
C PHE A 111 5.85 9.62 13.78
N ARG A 112 6.29 10.75 14.35
CA ARG A 112 7.70 11.14 14.48
C ARG A 112 8.43 11.17 13.13
N ILE A 113 7.71 11.57 12.09
CA ILE A 113 8.18 11.71 10.71
C ILE A 113 7.84 13.14 10.30
N ASN A 114 8.74 13.82 9.60
CA ASN A 114 8.45 15.12 9.05
C ASN A 114 7.38 14.97 7.96
N HIS A 115 6.34 15.80 7.97
CA HIS A 115 5.27 15.74 6.98
C HIS A 115 5.80 15.85 5.54
N THR A 116 6.92 16.54 5.31
CA THR A 116 7.54 16.64 3.97
C THR A 116 8.12 15.33 3.44
N GLU A 117 8.34 14.34 4.30
CA GLU A 117 8.82 13.00 3.95
C GLU A 117 7.67 12.02 3.70
N PHE A 118 6.45 12.39 4.12
CA PHE A 118 5.27 11.57 4.00
C PHE A 118 4.58 11.74 2.64
N TYR A 119 4.01 10.64 2.14
CA TYR A 119 3.23 10.61 0.91
C TYR A 119 2.00 9.71 1.06
N ASP A 120 0.84 10.23 0.66
CA ASP A 120 -0.39 9.44 0.72
C ASP A 120 -0.48 8.42 -0.41
N PHE A 121 0.08 8.72 -1.58
CA PHE A 121 0.16 7.81 -2.72
C PHE A 121 1.61 7.53 -3.09
N PRO A 122 2.02 6.26 -3.28
CA PRO A 122 1.22 5.02 -3.33
C PRO A 122 1.07 4.32 -1.95
N PHE A 123 0.79 5.09 -0.90
CA PHE A 123 0.80 4.70 0.51
C PHE A 123 2.21 4.57 1.11
N HIS A 124 2.56 5.51 2.00
CA HIS A 124 3.80 5.45 2.76
C HIS A 124 3.87 4.17 3.60
N PRO A 125 5.04 3.51 3.73
CA PRO A 125 5.20 2.28 4.52
C PRO A 125 4.72 2.41 5.97
N THR A 126 4.79 3.61 6.53
CA THR A 126 4.18 3.97 7.83
C THR A 126 2.69 3.61 7.93
N LEU A 127 1.92 3.77 6.85
CA LEU A 127 0.49 3.43 6.81
C LEU A 127 0.23 1.94 6.61
N LEU A 128 1.26 1.16 6.30
CA LEU A 128 1.14 -0.28 6.13
C LEU A 128 1.17 -1.01 7.47
N ASP A 129 1.53 -0.36 8.58
CA ASP A 129 1.25 -0.91 9.91
C ASP A 129 -0.21 -0.63 10.31
N TYR A 130 -0.90 -1.63 10.87
CA TYR A 130 -2.33 -1.49 11.20
C TYR A 130 -2.60 -0.39 12.22
N GLN A 131 -1.81 -0.32 13.30
CA GLN A 131 -2.06 0.64 14.38
C GLN A 131 -1.78 2.06 13.90
N LYS A 132 -0.72 2.22 13.12
CA LYS A 132 -0.39 3.49 12.45
C LYS A 132 -1.47 3.89 11.45
N PHE A 133 -2.02 2.96 10.68
CA PHE A 133 -3.15 3.22 9.79
C PHE A 133 -4.40 3.69 10.56
N LEU A 134 -4.75 3.03 11.67
CA LEU A 134 -5.86 3.47 12.52
C LEU A 134 -5.63 4.90 13.02
N LYS A 135 -4.41 5.21 13.47
CA LYS A 135 -4.07 6.56 13.93
C LYS A 135 -4.15 7.59 12.82
N TYR A 136 -3.69 7.24 11.62
CA TYR A 136 -3.78 8.09 10.44
C TYR A 136 -5.25 8.42 10.11
N CYS A 137 -6.13 7.42 10.17
CA CYS A 137 -7.56 7.64 9.94
C CYS A 137 -8.23 8.51 11.01
N GLU A 138 -7.83 8.38 12.28
CA GLU A 138 -8.31 9.29 13.33
C GLU A 138 -7.91 10.74 13.04
N LEU A 139 -6.66 10.98 12.61
CA LEU A 139 -6.20 12.32 12.25
C LEU A 139 -6.91 12.86 11.01
N ALA A 140 -7.15 12.01 10.00
CA ALA A 140 -7.91 12.35 8.81
C ALA A 140 -9.35 12.78 9.15
N ASP A 141 -10.05 11.99 9.97
CA ASP A 141 -11.39 12.34 10.42
C ASP A 141 -11.39 13.66 11.21
N LYS A 142 -10.36 13.92 12.03
CA LYS A 142 -10.21 15.20 12.72
C LYS A 142 -10.04 16.37 11.73
N GLN A 143 -9.27 16.18 10.67
CA GLN A 143 -9.06 17.20 9.63
C GLN A 143 -10.35 17.48 8.85
N THR A 144 -11.06 16.45 8.40
CA THR A 144 -12.35 16.59 7.71
C THR A 144 -13.36 17.31 8.60
N ASN A 145 -13.43 16.97 9.89
CA ASN A 145 -14.27 17.68 10.85
C ASN A 145 -13.83 19.14 11.07
N CYS A 146 -12.55 19.47 10.94
CA CYS A 146 -12.08 20.85 11.01
C CYS A 146 -12.64 21.66 9.83
N PHE A 147 -12.59 21.12 8.61
CA PHE A 147 -13.15 21.77 7.43
C PHE A 147 -14.66 22.00 7.57
N ILE A 148 -15.41 20.98 8.00
CA ILE A 148 -16.87 21.08 8.18
C ILE A 148 -17.22 22.11 9.27
N ASN A 149 -16.61 22.00 10.45
CA ASN A 149 -17.08 22.78 11.61
C ASN A 149 -16.44 24.16 11.72
N LYS A 150 -15.18 24.33 11.30
CA LYS A 150 -14.47 25.61 11.39
C LYS A 150 -14.53 26.42 10.09
N CYS A 151 -14.57 25.74 8.93
CA CYS A 151 -14.56 26.40 7.62
C CYS A 151 -15.92 26.36 6.90
N ASP A 152 -16.95 25.81 7.54
CA ASP A 152 -18.32 25.65 7.02
C ASP A 152 -18.39 24.93 5.66
N ASP A 153 -17.45 24.00 5.41
CA ASP A 153 -17.43 23.22 4.18
C ASP A 153 -18.14 21.88 4.36
N GLN A 154 -19.45 21.90 4.09
CA GLN A 154 -20.31 20.72 4.12
C GLN A 154 -20.05 19.72 2.97
N SER A 155 -19.13 20.03 2.06
CA SER A 155 -18.72 19.13 0.97
C SER A 155 -17.45 18.32 1.31
N ALA A 156 -16.73 18.67 2.38
CA ALA A 156 -15.44 18.09 2.73
C ALA A 156 -15.47 16.57 2.99
N ASP A 157 -16.64 16.00 3.31
CA ASP A 157 -16.84 14.56 3.49
C ASP A 157 -16.98 13.79 2.15
N LYS A 158 -17.32 14.51 1.08
CA LYS A 158 -17.59 13.96 -0.26
C LYS A 158 -16.48 14.24 -1.26
N VAL A 159 -15.69 15.28 -1.03
CA VAL A 159 -14.52 15.61 -1.86
C VAL A 159 -13.44 14.54 -1.68
N PHE A 160 -12.78 14.18 -2.77
CA PHE A 160 -11.65 13.27 -2.71
C PHE A 160 -10.54 13.88 -1.86
N SER A 161 -10.26 13.24 -0.73
CA SER A 161 -8.95 13.33 -0.09
C SER A 161 -8.34 11.94 -0.04
N PRO A 162 -7.00 11.82 -0.20
CA PRO A 162 -6.32 10.54 -0.07
C PRO A 162 -6.70 9.80 1.21
N SER A 163 -6.85 10.56 2.30
CA SER A 163 -7.22 10.05 3.60
C SER A 163 -8.67 9.56 3.66
N ASN A 164 -9.65 10.34 3.19
CA ASN A 164 -11.07 9.91 3.16
C ASN A 164 -11.24 8.65 2.31
N TYR A 165 -10.53 8.56 1.18
CA TYR A 165 -10.56 7.37 0.32
C TYR A 165 -10.25 6.09 1.10
N ILE A 166 -9.09 6.01 1.75
CA ILE A 166 -8.69 4.78 2.46
C ILE A 166 -9.39 4.62 3.81
N CYS A 167 -9.70 5.70 4.52
CA CYS A 167 -10.21 5.62 5.88
C CYS A 167 -11.72 5.42 5.96
N GLN A 168 -12.47 6.03 5.05
CA GLN A 168 -13.94 5.99 5.07
C GLN A 168 -14.49 5.02 4.02
N PHE A 169 -13.98 5.08 2.79
CA PHE A 169 -14.60 4.34 1.68
C PHE A 169 -13.98 2.96 1.42
N LYS A 170 -12.67 2.82 1.66
CA LYS A 170 -11.91 1.63 1.24
C LYS A 170 -11.17 0.93 2.36
N ARG A 171 -11.52 1.23 3.61
CA ARG A 171 -10.82 0.72 4.80
C ARG A 171 -10.65 -0.78 4.81
N ALA A 172 -11.73 -1.53 4.57
CA ALA A 172 -11.68 -3.00 4.54
C ALA A 172 -10.77 -3.52 3.42
N GLN A 173 -10.85 -2.91 2.23
CA GLN A 173 -10.02 -3.29 1.07
C GLN A 173 -8.55 -2.94 1.30
N PHE A 174 -8.25 -1.78 1.91
CA PHE A 174 -6.88 -1.40 2.29
C PHE A 174 -6.30 -2.37 3.31
N VAL A 175 -7.03 -2.70 4.38
CA VAL A 175 -6.59 -3.68 5.39
C VAL A 175 -6.35 -5.05 4.78
N GLN A 176 -7.18 -5.46 3.82
CA GLN A 176 -6.99 -6.72 3.08
C GLN A 176 -5.77 -6.67 2.15
N ALA A 177 -5.53 -5.55 1.46
CA ALA A 177 -4.41 -5.36 0.53
C ALA A 177 -3.05 -5.25 1.23
N ARG A 178 -3.06 -4.80 2.50
CA ARG A 178 -1.88 -4.41 3.28
C ARG A 178 -0.74 -5.42 3.26
N PRO A 179 -0.92 -6.75 3.47
CA PRO A 179 0.19 -7.68 3.47
C PRO A 179 0.97 -7.72 2.15
N CYS A 180 0.29 -7.53 1.01
CA CYS A 180 0.96 -7.47 -0.29
C CYS A 180 1.62 -6.12 -0.53
N LEU A 181 1.00 -5.02 -0.08
CA LEU A 181 1.62 -3.71 -0.11
C LEU A 181 2.91 -3.70 0.74
N GLU A 182 2.89 -4.29 1.94
CA GLU A 182 4.06 -4.43 2.82
C GLU A 182 5.19 -5.22 2.14
N GLU A 183 4.86 -6.37 1.53
CA GLU A 183 5.83 -7.23 0.84
C GLU A 183 6.47 -6.54 -0.38
N THR A 184 5.71 -5.68 -1.07
CA THR A 184 6.14 -5.07 -2.34
C THR A 184 6.65 -3.63 -2.21
N GLU A 185 6.50 -2.98 -1.05
CA GLU A 185 6.86 -1.57 -0.85
C GLU A 185 8.32 -1.27 -1.24
N PRO A 186 9.35 -2.02 -0.79
CA PRO A 186 10.74 -1.69 -1.11
C PRO A 186 11.03 -1.72 -2.63
N LEU A 187 10.47 -2.69 -3.34
CA LEU A 187 10.66 -2.82 -4.78
C LEU A 187 9.87 -1.78 -5.56
N THR A 188 8.63 -1.52 -5.16
CA THR A 188 7.80 -0.51 -5.82
C THR A 188 8.33 0.91 -5.58
N PHE A 189 8.93 1.16 -4.41
CA PHE A 189 9.70 2.36 -4.10
C PHE A 189 10.90 2.49 -5.04
N LEU A 190 11.75 1.46 -5.11
CA LEU A 190 13.01 1.56 -5.84
C LEU A 190 12.80 1.62 -7.36
N LYS A 191 11.81 0.87 -7.87
CA LYS A 191 11.55 0.75 -9.29
C LYS A 191 10.49 1.73 -9.77
N CYS A 192 9.24 1.56 -9.31
CA CYS A 192 8.12 2.29 -9.88
C CYS A 192 8.15 3.77 -9.53
N ASP A 193 8.31 4.11 -8.26
CA ASP A 193 8.32 5.51 -7.84
C ASP A 193 9.47 6.29 -8.50
N GLN A 194 10.69 5.75 -8.48
CA GLN A 194 11.84 6.41 -9.10
C GLN A 194 11.71 6.54 -10.62
N GLU A 195 11.35 5.47 -11.32
CA GLU A 195 11.19 5.51 -12.78
C GLU A 195 10.07 6.46 -13.19
N CYS A 196 8.95 6.44 -12.48
CA CYS A 196 7.81 7.30 -12.80
C CYS A 196 8.08 8.76 -12.44
N HIS A 197 8.83 9.04 -11.37
CA HIS A 197 9.32 10.39 -11.12
C HIS A 197 10.26 10.87 -12.22
N LYS A 198 11.23 10.05 -12.65
CA LYS A 198 12.13 10.40 -13.76
C LYS A 198 11.36 10.66 -15.07
N LYS A 199 10.36 9.82 -15.38
CA LYS A 199 9.50 9.98 -16.56
C LYS A 199 8.66 11.26 -16.46
N ALA A 200 8.02 11.50 -15.32
CA ALA A 200 7.19 12.69 -15.10
C ALA A 200 8.01 13.98 -15.12
N LEU A 201 9.29 13.93 -14.73
CA LEU A 201 10.20 15.09 -14.68
C LEU A 201 11.03 15.30 -15.95
N LYS A 202 10.89 14.43 -16.95
CA LYS A 202 11.71 14.49 -18.17
C LYS A 202 11.45 15.79 -18.93
N GLY A 203 12.50 16.60 -19.09
CA GLY A 203 12.43 17.88 -19.83
C GLY A 203 11.94 19.07 -19.00
N ILE A 204 11.87 18.95 -17.68
CA ILE A 204 11.43 20.02 -16.77
C ILE A 204 12.62 20.56 -15.99
N ASN A 205 12.71 21.88 -15.87
CA ASN A 205 13.61 22.50 -14.93
C ASN A 205 12.99 22.53 -13.52
N LEU A 206 13.68 21.96 -12.53
CA LEU A 206 13.18 21.87 -11.15
C LEU A 206 12.97 23.24 -10.49
N SER A 207 13.61 24.30 -11.01
CA SER A 207 13.37 25.69 -10.59
C SER A 207 11.97 26.20 -10.91
N ASP A 208 11.27 25.55 -11.84
CA ASP A 208 9.95 25.99 -12.34
C ASP A 208 8.79 25.29 -11.61
N ARG A 209 9.10 24.57 -10.52
CA ARG A 209 8.12 23.85 -9.69
C ARG A 209 7.68 24.74 -8.54
N ASP A 210 6.38 24.75 -8.29
CA ASP A 210 5.85 25.41 -7.09
C ASP A 210 6.16 24.59 -5.82
N THR A 211 6.13 25.26 -4.67
CA THR A 211 6.39 24.63 -3.37
C THR A 211 5.25 23.71 -2.94
N MET A 212 5.53 22.70 -2.11
CA MET A 212 4.48 21.85 -1.52
C MET A 212 3.49 22.69 -0.73
N GLY A 213 2.19 22.34 -0.82
CA GLY A 213 1.13 23.05 -0.10
C GLY A 213 0.79 24.42 -0.68
N THR A 214 1.27 24.73 -1.89
CA THR A 214 0.82 25.92 -2.64
C THR A 214 -0.68 25.81 -2.89
N VAL A 215 -1.41 26.86 -2.54
CA VAL A 215 -2.83 27.01 -2.84
C VAL A 215 -2.98 27.81 -4.13
N TYR A 216 -3.68 27.25 -5.10
CA TYR A 216 -3.93 27.87 -6.39
C TYR A 216 -5.25 28.64 -6.38
N SER A 217 -5.33 29.61 -7.28
CA SER A 217 -6.50 30.45 -7.55
C SER A 217 -6.63 30.65 -9.05
N ASN A 218 -7.69 31.33 -9.50
CA ASN A 218 -7.89 31.61 -10.92
C ASN A 218 -6.68 32.34 -11.57
N ASN A 219 -5.94 33.14 -10.79
CA ASN A 219 -4.78 33.89 -11.28
C ASN A 219 -3.55 33.03 -11.63
N ASN A 220 -3.48 31.78 -11.16
CA ASN A 220 -2.37 30.86 -11.41
C ASN A 220 -2.83 29.48 -11.91
N LEU A 221 -4.00 29.43 -12.54
CA LEU A 221 -4.62 28.22 -13.09
C LEU A 221 -3.68 27.45 -14.03
N ASP A 222 -2.97 28.12 -14.94
CA ASP A 222 -2.07 27.43 -15.87
C ASP A 222 -0.89 26.71 -15.14
N ARG A 223 -0.49 27.21 -13.96
CA ARG A 223 0.51 26.52 -13.12
C ARG A 223 -0.10 25.31 -12.42
N TYR A 224 -1.32 25.44 -11.92
CA TYR A 224 -2.07 24.33 -11.34
C TYR A 224 -2.22 23.19 -12.35
N GLU A 225 -2.64 23.48 -13.58
CA GLU A 225 -2.80 22.47 -14.62
C GLU A 225 -1.49 21.77 -15.00
N LYS A 226 -0.39 22.51 -14.99
CA LYS A 226 0.94 21.94 -15.22
C LYS A 226 1.29 20.92 -14.13
N GLU A 227 1.02 21.24 -12.86
CA GLU A 227 1.25 20.33 -11.73
C GLU A 227 0.31 19.11 -11.75
N LEU A 228 -0.96 19.31 -12.11
CA LEU A 228 -1.93 18.23 -12.31
C LEU A 228 -1.50 17.27 -13.42
N ASN A 229 -1.01 17.79 -14.54
CA ASN A 229 -0.50 16.96 -15.63
C ASN A 229 0.64 16.03 -15.16
N PHE A 230 1.54 16.54 -14.31
CA PHE A 230 2.59 15.70 -13.73
C PHE A 230 2.04 14.68 -12.73
N LEU A 231 1.03 15.05 -11.95
CA LEU A 231 0.41 14.20 -10.93
C LEU A 231 -0.28 13.01 -11.57
N CYS A 232 -1.17 13.27 -12.52
CA CYS A 232 -1.91 12.25 -13.25
C CYS A 232 -0.96 11.36 -14.07
N GLY A 233 0.03 11.94 -14.76
CA GLY A 233 1.04 11.16 -15.48
C GLY A 233 1.88 10.25 -14.56
N PHE A 234 2.22 10.71 -13.35
CA PHE A 234 2.89 9.87 -12.36
C PHE A 234 1.99 8.74 -11.87
N GLN A 235 0.74 9.04 -11.52
CA GLN A 235 -0.23 8.04 -11.03
C GLN A 235 -0.47 6.93 -12.05
N GLU A 236 -0.64 7.29 -13.31
CA GLU A 236 -0.79 6.33 -14.40
C GLU A 236 0.46 5.44 -14.54
N CYS A 237 1.64 6.04 -14.61
CA CYS A 237 2.90 5.31 -14.70
C CYS A 237 3.10 4.36 -13.51
N TYR A 238 2.84 4.85 -12.30
CA TYR A 238 3.03 4.06 -11.09
C TYR A 238 2.10 2.87 -11.09
N LYS A 239 0.80 3.07 -11.42
CA LYS A 239 -0.18 1.99 -11.50
C LYS A 239 0.28 0.87 -12.43
N ASP A 240 0.76 1.23 -13.61
CA ASP A 240 1.18 0.25 -14.62
C ASP A 240 2.43 -0.51 -14.18
N CYS A 241 3.42 0.18 -13.62
CA CYS A 241 4.61 -0.48 -13.08
C CYS A 241 4.30 -1.38 -11.87
N HIS A 242 3.46 -0.88 -10.95
CA HIS A 242 3.11 -1.58 -9.71
C HIS A 242 2.36 -2.89 -9.98
N LYS A 243 1.51 -2.90 -11.02
CA LYS A 243 0.70 -4.06 -11.43
C LYS A 243 1.54 -5.31 -11.65
N ASP A 244 2.70 -5.19 -12.28
CA ASP A 244 3.53 -6.35 -12.60
C ASP A 244 4.25 -6.87 -11.34
N ILE A 245 4.71 -5.95 -10.48
CA ILE A 245 5.34 -6.32 -9.19
C ILE A 245 4.35 -7.05 -8.30
N VAL A 246 3.13 -6.53 -8.09
CA VAL A 246 2.17 -7.20 -7.19
C VAL A 246 1.71 -8.56 -7.70
N LYS A 247 1.62 -8.76 -9.02
CA LYS A 247 1.30 -10.07 -9.61
C LYS A 247 2.40 -11.09 -9.37
N GLU A 248 3.65 -10.62 -9.32
CA GLU A 248 4.80 -11.48 -9.18
C GLU A 248 5.03 -11.92 -7.73
N PHE A 249 4.72 -11.06 -6.76
CA PHE A 249 5.04 -11.28 -5.34
C PHE A 249 3.84 -11.74 -4.49
N CYS A 250 2.61 -11.48 -4.93
CA CYS A 250 1.41 -11.78 -4.14
C CYS A 250 0.53 -12.85 -4.79
N SER A 251 -0.36 -13.47 -4.01
CA SER A 251 -1.32 -14.43 -4.55
C SER A 251 -2.28 -13.75 -5.53
N PRO A 252 -2.82 -14.43 -6.55
CA PRO A 252 -3.68 -13.80 -7.56
C PRO A 252 -4.86 -13.03 -6.97
N SER A 253 -5.48 -13.55 -5.90
CA SER A 253 -6.57 -12.86 -5.21
C SER A 253 -6.10 -11.58 -4.54
N LEU A 254 -4.94 -11.60 -3.88
CA LEU A 254 -4.42 -10.45 -3.15
C LEU A 254 -3.86 -9.39 -4.11
N SER A 255 -3.15 -9.79 -5.15
CA SER A 255 -2.71 -8.89 -6.24
C SER A 255 -3.90 -8.19 -6.89
N ASN A 256 -5.02 -8.89 -7.11
CA ASN A 256 -6.23 -8.28 -7.66
C ASN A 256 -6.85 -7.26 -6.69
N THR A 257 -6.89 -7.55 -5.39
CA THR A 257 -7.33 -6.59 -4.37
C THR A 257 -6.45 -5.33 -4.38
N VAL A 258 -5.12 -5.47 -4.41
CA VAL A 258 -4.19 -4.33 -4.43
C VAL A 258 -4.35 -3.51 -5.72
N TYR A 259 -4.38 -4.18 -6.87
CA TYR A 259 -4.58 -3.51 -8.16
C TYR A 259 -5.91 -2.74 -8.21
N THR A 260 -7.00 -3.35 -7.72
CA THR A 260 -8.32 -2.70 -7.68
C THR A 260 -8.30 -1.48 -6.76
N LEU A 261 -7.66 -1.59 -5.60
CA LEU A 261 -7.53 -0.49 -4.64
C LEU A 261 -6.79 0.71 -5.25
N ILE A 262 -5.66 0.47 -5.92
CA ILE A 262 -4.84 1.51 -6.56
C ILE A 262 -5.55 2.11 -7.78
N ASP A 263 -6.15 1.27 -8.64
CA ASP A 263 -6.87 1.76 -9.82
C ASP A 263 -8.08 2.62 -9.43
N GLN A 264 -8.83 2.22 -8.40
CA GLN A 264 -9.95 3.00 -7.88
C GLN A 264 -9.51 4.29 -7.19
N TYR A 265 -8.37 4.29 -6.47
CA TYR A 265 -7.80 5.50 -5.88
C TYR A 265 -7.55 6.54 -6.97
N ILE A 266 -6.87 6.13 -8.03
CA ILE A 266 -6.47 7.01 -9.13
C ILE A 266 -7.69 7.51 -9.89
N LYS A 267 -8.67 6.63 -10.17
CA LYS A 267 -9.90 7.00 -10.85
C LYS A 267 -10.71 8.02 -10.06
N TRP A 268 -10.92 7.80 -8.76
CA TRP A 268 -11.68 8.75 -7.93
C TRP A 268 -10.98 10.08 -7.81
N HIS A 269 -9.66 10.09 -7.65
CA HIS A 269 -8.89 11.33 -7.66
C HIS A 269 -9.05 12.11 -8.97
N ALA A 270 -8.93 11.42 -10.11
CA ALA A 270 -9.10 12.03 -11.42
C ALA A 270 -10.54 12.54 -11.64
N THR A 271 -11.55 11.79 -11.17
CA THR A 271 -12.96 12.20 -11.25
C THR A 271 -13.22 13.45 -10.42
N ASP A 272 -12.68 13.54 -9.20
CA ASP A 272 -12.83 14.73 -8.35
C ASP A 272 -12.19 15.96 -9.00
N ILE A 273 -10.99 15.82 -9.58
CA ILE A 273 -10.35 16.86 -10.38
C ILE A 273 -11.25 17.27 -11.56
N TYR A 274 -11.82 16.31 -12.30
CA TYR A 274 -12.70 16.57 -13.43
C TYR A 274 -13.97 17.32 -13.03
N ASP A 275 -14.66 16.86 -11.99
CA ASP A 275 -15.88 17.49 -11.48
C ASP A 275 -15.59 18.92 -11.02
N TRP A 276 -14.44 19.11 -10.37
CA TRP A 276 -13.97 20.42 -9.94
C TRP A 276 -13.73 21.39 -11.13
N HIS A 277 -13.20 20.89 -12.25
CA HIS A 277 -13.05 21.70 -13.47
C HIS A 277 -14.41 22.06 -14.11
N ILE A 278 -15.40 21.17 -14.05
CA ILE A 278 -16.77 21.48 -14.48
C ILE A 278 -17.35 22.60 -13.63
N LEU A 279 -17.31 22.44 -12.30
CA LEU A 279 -17.91 23.38 -11.35
C LEU A 279 -17.30 24.79 -11.45
N THR A 280 -16.03 24.88 -11.84
CA THR A 280 -15.35 26.17 -12.02
C THR A 280 -15.43 26.74 -13.42
N SER A 281 -15.96 25.99 -14.38
CA SER A 281 -16.03 26.35 -15.81
C SER A 281 -14.65 26.45 -16.46
N ASN A 282 -13.75 25.53 -16.13
CA ASN A 282 -12.38 25.45 -16.67
C ASN A 282 -12.10 24.08 -17.35
N LEU A 283 -13.14 23.35 -17.76
CA LEU A 283 -13.01 21.99 -18.30
C LEU A 283 -12.05 21.91 -19.50
N GLU A 284 -12.01 22.94 -20.33
CA GLU A 284 -11.12 23.06 -21.48
C GLU A 284 -9.64 23.11 -21.11
N LYS A 285 -9.31 23.44 -19.86
CA LYS A 285 -7.95 23.48 -19.34
C LYS A 285 -7.50 22.19 -18.67
N LEU A 286 -8.42 21.25 -18.42
CA LEU A 286 -8.11 19.98 -17.77
C LEU A 286 -7.04 19.19 -18.56
N PRO A 287 -5.92 18.80 -17.93
CA PRO A 287 -4.90 18.00 -18.57
C PRO A 287 -5.47 16.69 -19.11
N TYR A 288 -5.13 16.38 -20.35
CA TYR A 288 -5.54 15.14 -21.01
C TYR A 288 -5.12 13.89 -20.22
N THR A 289 -3.98 13.94 -19.52
CA THR A 289 -3.51 12.86 -18.64
C THR A 289 -4.47 12.60 -17.49
N CYS A 290 -5.06 13.64 -16.89
CA CYS A 290 -6.09 13.50 -15.86
C CYS A 290 -7.42 13.03 -16.45
N LEU A 291 -7.85 13.60 -17.58
CA LEU A 291 -9.07 13.20 -18.27
C LEU A 291 -9.07 11.70 -18.62
N ARG A 292 -7.94 11.17 -19.12
CA ARG A 292 -7.83 9.74 -19.45
C ARG A 292 -8.04 8.83 -18.24
N LEU A 293 -7.64 9.28 -17.05
CA LEU A 293 -7.74 8.50 -15.82
C LEU A 293 -9.16 8.42 -15.26
N THR A 294 -10.07 9.33 -15.62
CA THR A 294 -11.48 9.26 -15.20
C THR A 294 -12.22 8.10 -15.87
N GLY A 295 -11.77 7.70 -17.06
CA GLY A 295 -12.49 6.77 -17.93
C GLY A 295 -13.65 7.41 -18.70
N TYR A 296 -13.83 8.73 -18.62
CA TYR A 296 -14.77 9.47 -19.45
C TYR A 296 -14.25 9.56 -20.88
N ALA A 297 -15.11 9.31 -21.87
CA ALA A 297 -14.76 9.49 -23.27
C ALA A 297 -14.64 10.99 -23.59
N PRO A 298 -13.60 11.42 -24.35
CA PRO A 298 -13.47 12.80 -24.84
C PRO A 298 -14.68 13.28 -25.65
N GLU A 299 -15.51 12.37 -26.16
CA GLU A 299 -16.69 12.67 -26.99
C GLU A 299 -18.01 12.82 -26.21
N SER A 300 -18.01 12.85 -24.87
CA SER A 300 -19.21 13.21 -24.09
C SER A 300 -19.46 14.73 -24.03
N ASP A 301 -19.24 15.39 -25.16
CA ASP A 301 -19.39 16.82 -25.39
C ASP A 301 -20.84 17.30 -25.25
N GLN A 302 -21.80 16.37 -25.13
CA GLN A 302 -23.21 16.69 -24.89
C GLN A 302 -23.50 17.06 -23.43
N VAL A 303 -22.79 16.50 -22.45
CA VAL A 303 -23.06 16.81 -21.03
C VAL A 303 -22.41 18.13 -20.63
N ALA A 304 -21.19 18.41 -21.11
CA ALA A 304 -20.50 19.68 -20.89
C ALA A 304 -21.23 20.88 -21.55
N LYS A 305 -21.85 20.67 -22.71
CA LYS A 305 -22.69 21.69 -23.38
C LYS A 305 -24.01 21.95 -22.67
N LEU A 306 -24.60 20.96 -21.99
CA LEU A 306 -25.85 21.17 -21.26
C LEU A 306 -25.67 22.01 -19.99
N ILE A 307 -24.50 21.90 -19.33
CA ILE A 307 -24.20 22.66 -18.09
C ILE A 307 -23.80 24.11 -18.39
N THR A 308 -23.26 24.39 -19.58
CA THR A 308 -22.88 25.75 -20.00
C THR A 308 -24.02 26.53 -20.67
N MET A 309 -25.18 25.90 -20.88
CA MET A 309 -26.38 26.51 -21.50
C MET A 309 -27.53 26.78 -20.51
N SER A 310 -27.33 26.60 -19.20
CA SER A 310 -28.29 26.92 -18.12
C SER A 310 -27.80 28.07 -17.26
#